data_AF-A0AA43J7C2-F1
#
_entry.id   AF-A0AA43J7C2-F1
#
_cell.length_a   1.000
_cell.length_b   1.000
_cell.length_c   1.000
_cell.angle_alpha   90.00
_cell.angle_beta   90.00
_cell.angle_gamma   90.00
#
_symmetry.space_group_name_H-M   'P 1'
#
loop_
_entity.id
_entity.type
_entity.pdbx_description
1 polymer ?
#
loop_
_entity_poly.entity_id
_entity_poly.type
_entity_poly.pdbx_seq_one_letter_code
_entity_poly.pdbx_strand_id
1 'polypeptide(L)' 'MRQRAIELHPEAGYSGTMTTKQKVIKAVQALPDDASFEDAMERLLFMAKVEKGLQQADAGQTIPHEKVKKTMKKWLK' A
#
# COMPACT_ATOMS: atom_id res chain seq x y z
N MET A 1 -15.44 -46.41 -10.04
CA MET A 1 -15.99 -45.05 -10.20
C MET A 1 -15.78 -44.30 -8.90
N ARG A 2 -14.86 -43.34 -8.85
CA ARG A 2 -14.75 -42.41 -7.72
C ARG A 2 -14.38 -41.04 -8.25
N GLN A 3 -15.11 -40.06 -7.76
CA GLN A 3 -15.31 -38.72 -8.28
C GLN A 3 -14.01 -37.95 -8.53
N ARG A 4 -13.93 -37.34 -9.71
CA ARG A 4 -12.99 -36.28 -10.10
C ARG A 4 -13.40 -35.00 -9.38
N ALA A 5 -12.65 -34.57 -8.36
CA ALA A 5 -12.85 -33.30 -7.69
C ALA A 5 -11.50 -32.62 -7.48
N ILE A 6 -11.18 -31.73 -8.44
CA ILE A 6 -10.33 -30.54 -8.31
C ILE A 6 -8.91 -30.80 -7.80
N GLU A 7 -7.99 -31.02 -8.73
CA GLU A 7 -6.57 -30.73 -8.55
C GLU A 7 -6.41 -29.21 -8.37
N LEU A 8 -6.44 -28.75 -7.12
CA LEU A 8 -5.89 -27.44 -6.77
C LEU A 8 -4.37 -27.57 -6.84
N HIS A 9 -3.79 -27.01 -7.89
CA HIS A 9 -2.35 -26.90 -8.08
C HIS A 9 -1.68 -26.23 -6.86
N PRO A 10 -0.74 -26.90 -6.18
CA PRO A 10 -0.04 -26.36 -5.03
C PRO A 10 1.27 -25.69 -5.49
N GLU A 11 1.18 -24.55 -6.17
CA GLU A 11 2.37 -23.76 -6.59
C GLU A 11 2.18 -22.28 -6.24
N ALA A 12 2.03 -21.99 -4.94
CA ALA A 12 2.40 -20.72 -4.29
C ALA A 12 1.92 -20.76 -2.84
N GLY A 13 2.84 -21.06 -1.92
CA GLY A 13 2.57 -21.06 -0.50
C GLY A 13 2.07 -19.70 0.03
N TYR A 14 1.08 -19.79 0.91
CA TYR A 14 0.79 -18.87 2.01
C TYR A 14 0.30 -17.44 1.68
N SER A 15 -0.99 -17.23 1.96
CA SER A 15 -1.56 -15.95 2.39
C SER A 15 -0.92 -15.53 3.73
N GLY A 16 0.28 -14.94 3.64
CA GLY A 16 0.91 -14.19 4.70
C GLY A 16 1.11 -12.76 4.21
N THR A 17 0.52 -11.78 4.88
CA THR A 17 0.68 -10.36 4.56
C THR A 17 2.16 -10.03 4.36
N MET A 18 2.55 -9.48 3.20
CA MET A 18 3.95 -9.13 2.92
C MET A 18 4.54 -8.27 4.04
N THR A 19 5.73 -8.63 4.50
CA THR A 19 6.50 -7.87 5.49
C THR A 19 6.87 -6.48 4.96
N THR A 20 7.13 -5.52 5.85
CA THR A 20 7.62 -4.19 5.46
C THR A 20 8.88 -4.28 4.61
N LYS A 21 9.82 -5.16 4.95
CA LYS A 21 11.04 -5.39 4.16
C LYS A 21 10.71 -5.83 2.73
N GLN A 22 9.80 -6.77 2.54
CA GLN A 22 9.40 -7.23 1.21
C GLN A 22 8.72 -6.13 0.40
N LYS A 23 7.88 -5.30 1.04
CA LYS A 23 7.26 -4.14 0.40
C LYS A 23 8.30 -3.10 -0.06
N VAL A 24 9.30 -2.81 0.79
CA VAL A 24 10.40 -1.89 0.45
C VAL A 24 11.20 -2.43 -0.74
N ILE A 25 11.61 -3.71 -0.71
CA ILE A 25 12.35 -4.34 -1.80
C ILE A 25 11.55 -4.25 -3.11
N LYS A 26 10.26 -4.60 -3.08
CA LYS A 26 9.39 -4.52 -4.26
C LYS A 26 9.23 -3.08 -4.77
N ALA A 27 9.16 -2.10 -3.88
CA ALA A 27 9.04 -0.69 -4.25
C ALA A 27 10.29 -0.18 -4.96
N VAL A 28 11.47 -0.54 -4.45
CA VAL A 28 12.76 -0.16 -5.04
C VAL A 28 12.99 -0.89 -6.37
N GLN A 29 12.65 -2.18 -6.46
CA GLN A 29 12.76 -2.96 -7.70
C GLN A 29 11.85 -2.46 -8.83
N ALA A 30 10.81 -1.69 -8.52
CA ALA A 30 9.90 -1.13 -9.51
C ALA A 30 10.31 0.27 -10.00
N LEU A 31 11.42 0.82 -9.50
CA LEU A 31 11.95 2.09 -9.97
C LEU A 31 12.60 1.93 -11.35
N PRO A 32 12.58 2.99 -12.19
CA PRO A 32 13.39 3.05 -13.40
C PRO A 32 14.89 2.85 -13.12
N ASP A 33 15.64 2.36 -14.10
CA ASP A 33 17.10 2.15 -13.98
C ASP A 33 17.86 3.47 -13.76
N ASP A 34 17.31 4.60 -14.20
CA ASP A 34 17.85 5.95 -14.04
C ASP A 34 17.32 6.68 -12.80
N ALA A 35 16.57 6.00 -11.93
CA ALA A 35 16.04 6.60 -10.71
C ALA A 35 17.16 7.04 -9.75
N SER A 36 16.99 8.23 -9.20
CA SER A 36 17.88 8.78 -8.17
C SER A 36 17.57 8.21 -6.78
N PHE A 37 18.46 8.49 -5.82
CA PHE A 37 18.19 8.17 -4.41
C PHE A 37 16.99 8.96 -3.88
N GLU A 38 16.81 10.19 -4.34
CA GLU A 38 15.69 11.06 -4.02
C GLU A 38 14.36 10.44 -4.46
N ASP A 39 14.29 9.85 -5.65
CA ASP A 39 13.09 9.14 -6.16
C ASP A 39 12.75 7.94 -5.27
N ALA A 40 13.76 7.16 -4.90
CA ALA A 40 13.58 6.02 -4.00
C ALA A 40 13.08 6.47 -2.61
N MET A 41 13.67 7.53 -2.06
CA MET A 41 13.25 8.10 -0.79
C MET A 41 11.81 8.63 -0.84
N GLU A 42 11.43 9.35 -1.89
CA GLU A 42 10.08 9.86 -2.07
C GLU A 42 9.06 8.73 -2.14
N ARG A 43 9.35 7.70 -2.94
CA ARG A 43 8.49 6.51 -3.09
C ARG A 43 8.24 5.83 -1.74
N LEU A 44 9.31 5.61 -0.96
CA LEU A 44 9.22 4.96 0.34
C LEU A 44 8.48 5.85 1.36
N LEU A 45 8.72 7.16 1.35
CA LEU A 45 8.02 8.11 2.22
C LEU A 45 6.53 8.15 1.90
N PHE A 46 6.16 8.16 0.62
CA PHE A 46 4.78 8.11 0.19
C PHE A 46 4.08 6.85 0.70
N MET A 47 4.71 5.68 0.50
CA MET A 47 4.17 4.41 1.00
C MET A 47 3.97 4.41 2.51
N ALA A 48 4.95 4.88 3.28
CA ALA A 48 4.85 4.98 4.73
C ALA A 48 3.68 5.88 5.17
N LYS A 49 3.46 7.01 4.49
CA LYS A 49 2.31 7.90 4.76
C LYS A 49 0.97 7.25 4.44
N VAL A 50 0.88 6.49 3.34
CA VAL A 50 -0.34 5.75 2.98
C VAL A 50 -0.65 4.68 4.03
N GLU A 51 0.33 3.85 4.41
CA GLU A 51 0.13 2.81 5.42
C GLU A 51 -0.31 3.40 6.76
N LYS A 52 0.32 4.50 7.19
CA LYS A 52 -0.11 5.24 8.38
C LYS A 52 -1.55 5.76 8.24
N GLY A 53 -1.91 6.34 7.09
CA GLY A 53 -3.25 6.83 6.83
C GLY A 53 -4.31 5.73 6.90
N LEU A 54 -4.01 4.54 6.38
CA LEU A 54 -4.88 3.37 6.47
C LEU A 54 -5.05 2.92 7.94
N GLN A 55 -3.96 2.79 8.68
CA GLN A 55 -4.00 2.45 10.11
C GLN A 55 -4.83 3.46 10.92
N GLN A 56 -4.70 4.76 10.62
CA GLN A 56 -5.50 5.80 11.25
C GLN A 56 -6.98 5.69 10.90
N ALA A 57 -7.31 5.37 9.65
CA ALA A 57 -8.69 5.17 9.21
C ALA A 57 -9.32 3.95 9.91
N ASP A 58 -8.61 2.83 9.97
CA ASP A 58 -9.05 1.61 10.66
C ASP A 58 -9.25 1.84 12.17
N ALA A 59 -8.40 2.68 12.77
CA ALA A 59 -8.51 3.10 14.17
C ALA A 59 -9.57 4.20 14.41
N GLY A 60 -10.33 4.60 13.38
CA GLY A 60 -11.34 5.65 13.48
C GLY A 60 -10.78 7.07 13.67
N GLN A 61 -9.47 7.28 13.50
CA GLN A 61 -8.79 8.58 13.59
C GLN A 61 -9.01 9.41 12.32
N THR A 62 -10.26 9.58 11.92
CA THR A 62 -10.69 10.34 10.76
C THR A 62 -11.28 11.69 11.18
N ILE A 63 -11.46 12.59 10.22
CA ILE A 63 -12.14 13.87 10.45
C ILE A 63 -13.47 13.94 9.69
N PRO A 64 -14.48 14.65 10.22
CA PRO A 64 -15.75 14.81 9.51
C PRO A 64 -15.58 15.44 8.13
N HIS A 65 -16.37 14.97 7.17
CA HIS A 65 -16.34 15.43 5.78
C HIS A 65 -16.47 16.97 5.65
N GLU A 66 -17.32 17.60 6.46
CA GLU A 66 -17.48 19.07 6.47
C GLU A 66 -16.20 19.83 6.87
N LYS A 67 -15.38 19.25 7.77
CA LYS A 67 -14.08 19.82 8.15
C LYS A 67 -13.08 19.73 7.00
N VAL A 68 -13.14 18.66 6.21
CA VAL A 68 -12.33 18.50 4.99
C VAL A 68 -12.72 19.57 3.97
N LYS A 69 -14.02 19.74 3.66
CA LYS A 69 -14.51 20.77 2.73
C LYS A 69 -14.01 22.17 3.09
N LYS A 70 -14.11 22.55 4.37
CA LYS A 70 -13.63 23.86 4.87
C LYS A 70 -12.13 24.05 4.65
N THR A 71 -11.33 22.99 4.82
CA THR A 71 -9.89 23.03 4.62
C THR A 71 -9.55 23.13 3.13
N MET A 72 -10.15 22.29 2.28
CA MET A 72 -9.87 22.25 0.84
C MET A 72 -10.18 23.56 0.13
N LYS A 73 -11.19 24.31 0.56
CA LYS A 73 -11.49 25.67 0.04
C LYS A 73 -10.30 26.64 0.13
N LYS A 74 -9.34 26.42 1.05
CA LYS A 74 -8.16 27.28 1.17
C LYS A 74 -7.09 26.96 0.13
N TRP A 75 -7.05 25.72 -0.36
CA TRP A 75 -6.03 25.21 -1.27
C TRP A 75 -6.46 25.29 -2.72
N LEU A 76 -7.76 25.13 -2.99
CA LEU A 76 -8.36 25.14 -4.32
C LEU A 76 -8.81 26.55 -4.76
N LYS A 77 -8.05 27.58 -4.38
CA LYS A 77 -8.28 28.95 -4.88
C LYS A 77 -7.82 29.10 -6.32
#